data_AF-A0A960HMH3-F1
#
_entry.id   AF-A0A960HMH3-F1
#
_cell.length_a   1.000
_cell.length_b   1.000
_cell.length_c   1.000
_cell.angle_alpha   90.00
_cell.angle_beta   90.00
_cell.angle_gamma   90.00
#
_symmetry.space_group_name_H-M   'P 1'
#
loop_
_entity.id
_entity.type
_entity.pdbx_description
1 polymer ?
#
loop_
_entity_poly.entity_id
_entity_poly.type
_entity_poly.pdbx_seq_one_letter_code
_entity_poly.pdbx_strand_id
1 'polypeptide(L)' 'MLLPVAAIAGCWVLAVRLADHRDLGAGLIAPRSGRPRATGALASPTALTVRLQRGLVLGWGSGVAFLGLVYGALTSTM' A
#
# COMPACT_ATOMS: atom_id res chain seq x y z
N MET A 1 10.96 3.58 27.08
CA MET A 1 10.28 2.37 26.57
C MET A 1 8.78 2.56 26.33
N LEU A 2 8.09 3.44 27.07
CA LEU A 2 6.65 3.69 26.85
C LEU A 2 6.34 4.41 25.53
N LEU A 3 7.20 5.35 25.10
CA LEU A 3 7.05 6.09 23.85
C LEU A 3 6.98 5.18 22.60
N PRO A 4 7.93 4.25 22.35
CA PRO A 4 7.85 3.38 21.19
C PRO A 4 6.65 2.42 21.26
N VAL A 5 6.28 1.95 22.45
CA VAL A 5 5.09 1.10 22.63
C VAL A 5 3.81 1.84 22.27
N ALA A 6 3.67 3.09 22.72
CA ALA A 6 2.52 3.93 22.38
C ALA A 6 2.46 4.23 20.87
N ALA A 7 3.60 4.49 20.24
CA ALA A 7 3.68 4.72 18.80
C ALA A 7 3.26 3.47 18.00
N ILE A 8 3.76 2.28 18.37
CA ILE A 8 3.40 1.01 17.72
C ILE A 8 1.90 0.73 17.89
N ALA A 9 1.36 0.88 19.11
CA ALA A 9 -0.06 0.67 19.37
C ALA A 9 -0.93 1.64 18.55
N GLY A 10 -0.53 2.92 18.47
CA GLY A 10 -1.21 3.92 17.64
C GLY A 10 -1.21 3.54 16.16
N CYS A 11 -0.05 3.18 15.61
CA CYS A 11 0.07 2.73 14.22
C CYS A 11 -0.76 1.46 13.94
N TRP A 12 -0.77 0.50 14.87
CA TRP A 12 -1.55 -0.73 14.75
C TRP A 12 -3.06 -0.44 14.71
N VAL A 13 -3.56 0.36 15.65
CA VAL A 13 -4.97 0.75 15.69
C VAL A 13 -5.37 1.47 14.40
N LEU A 14 -4.52 2.39 13.93
CA LEU A 14 -4.76 3.11 12.68
C LEU A 14 -4.82 2.15 11.49
N ALA A 15 -3.88 1.19 11.42
CA ALA A 15 -3.82 0.20 10.35
C ALA A 15 -5.06 -0.69 10.31
N VAL A 16 -5.51 -1.20 11.46
CA VAL A 16 -6.73 -2.03 11.56
C VAL A 16 -7.97 -1.22 11.18
N ARG A 17 -8.09 0.02 11.67
CA ARG A 17 -9.20 0.93 11.34
C ARG A 17 -9.28 1.23 9.84
N LEU A 18 -8.12 1.48 9.22
CA LEU A 18 -8.01 1.71 7.79
C LEU A 18 -8.29 0.43 6.97
N ALA A 19 -7.96 -0.74 7.51
CA ALA A 19 -8.23 -2.02 6.87
C ALA A 19 -9.73 -2.36 6.87
N ASP A 20 -10.42 -2.15 8.00
CA ASP A 20 -11.87 -2.32 8.11
C ASP A 20 -12.61 -1.37 7.17
N HIS A 21 -12.23 -0.08 7.13
CA HIS A 21 -12.84 0.88 6.20
C HIS A 21 -12.53 0.61 4.72
N ARG A 22 -11.58 -0.28 4.41
CA ARG A 22 -11.24 -0.68 3.04
C ARG A 22 -12.01 -1.90 2.55
N ASP A 23 -13.02 -2.37 3.29
CA ASP A 23 -13.99 -3.42 2.95
C ASP A 23 -13.54 -4.27 1.77
N LEU A 24 -12.59 -5.18 2.00
CA LEU A 24 -12.06 -6.21 1.10
C LEU A 24 -12.18 -5.92 -0.43
N GLY A 25 -11.89 -4.68 -0.87
CA GLY A 25 -12.12 -4.26 -2.27
C GLY A 25 -12.66 -2.84 -2.48
N ALA A 26 -13.31 -2.22 -1.50
CA ALA A 26 -13.73 -0.82 -1.55
C ALA A 26 -12.59 0.09 -1.07
N GLY A 27 -12.04 0.92 -1.96
CA GLY A 27 -11.01 1.87 -1.56
C GLY A 27 -11.54 2.92 -0.58
N LEU A 28 -10.67 3.43 0.32
CA LEU A 28 -10.95 4.62 1.16
C LEU A 28 -11.36 5.85 0.35
N ILE A 29 -10.99 5.87 -0.92
CA ILE A 29 -11.33 6.92 -1.88
C ILE A 29 -12.40 6.34 -2.81
N ALA A 30 -13.53 7.03 -2.88
CA ALA A 30 -14.63 6.69 -3.78
C ALA A 30 -14.10 6.43 -5.20
N PRO A 31 -14.45 5.28 -5.82
CA PRO A 31 -14.08 5.02 -7.21
C PRO A 31 -14.64 6.12 -8.12
N ARG A 32 -13.79 6.71 -8.93
CA ARG A 32 -14.20 7.66 -9.98
C ARG A 32 -15.12 6.93 -10.97
N SER A 33 -16.16 7.60 -11.48
CA SER A 33 -16.99 7.06 -12.55
C SER A 33 -16.09 6.61 -13.71
N GLY A 34 -16.12 5.31 -14.00
CA GLY A 34 -15.31 4.70 -15.05
C GLY A 34 -15.66 5.25 -16.43
N ARG A 35 -14.83 4.93 -17.43
CA ARG A 35 -15.09 5.33 -18.81
C ARG A 35 -16.37 4.65 -19.33
N PRO A 36 -17.20 5.35 -20.17
CA PRO A 36 -18.45 4.80 -20.70
C PRO A 36 -18.30 3.50 -21.50
N ARG A 37 -17.12 3.30 -22.11
CA ARG A 37 -16.70 2.02 -22.69
C ARG A 37 -15.49 1.50 -21.94
N ALA A 38 -15.62 0.28 -21.40
CA ALA A 38 -14.48 -0.45 -20.86
C ALA A 38 -13.52 -0.80 -22.01
N THR A 39 -12.23 -0.51 -21.85
CA THR A 39 -11.22 -0.98 -22.81
C THR A 39 -11.07 -2.51 -22.65
N GLY A 40 -10.77 -3.23 -23.74
CA GLY A 40 -10.60 -4.69 -23.70
C GLY A 40 -9.55 -5.18 -22.68
N ALA A 41 -8.60 -4.31 -22.32
CA ALA A 41 -7.65 -4.55 -21.24
C ALA A 41 -8.32 -4.72 -19.86
N LEU A 42 -9.49 -4.14 -19.59
CA LEU A 42 -10.24 -4.35 -18.34
C LEU A 42 -11.10 -5.63 -18.38
N ALA A 43 -11.20 -6.33 -19.51
CA ALA A 43 -11.95 -7.57 -19.63
C ALA A 43 -11.16 -8.80 -19.16
N SER A 44 -9.87 -8.65 -18.81
CA SER A 44 -9.03 -9.74 -18.35
C SER A 44 -8.90 -9.78 -16.81
N PRO A 45 -8.82 -10.98 -16.20
CA PRO A 45 -8.55 -11.13 -14.77
C PRO A 45 -7.18 -10.57 -14.37
N THR A 46 -6.19 -10.62 -15.27
CA THR A 46 -4.85 -10.08 -15.01
C THR A 46 -4.83 -8.57 -14.79
N ALA A 47 -5.62 -7.81 -15.54
CA ALA A 47 -5.70 -6.37 -15.35
C ALA A 47 -6.38 -6.00 -14.03
N LEU A 48 -7.33 -6.82 -13.57
CA LEU A 48 -7.93 -6.65 -12.25
C LEU A 48 -6.89 -6.90 -11.15
N THR A 49 -6.12 -7.99 -11.23
CA THR A 49 -5.07 -8.31 -10.26
C THR A 49 -4.04 -7.18 -10.15
N VAL A 50 -3.55 -6.66 -11.28
CA VAL A 50 -2.61 -5.51 -11.28
C VAL A 50 -3.22 -4.29 -10.59
N ARG A 51 -4.51 -3.99 -10.85
CA ARG A 51 -5.20 -2.84 -10.23
C ARG A 51 -5.39 -2.98 -8.73
N LEU A 52 -5.60 -4.20 -8.24
CA LEU A 52 -5.75 -4.48 -6.81
C LEU A 52 -4.38 -4.50 -6.12
N GLN A 53 -3.39 -5.16 -6.71
CA GLN A 53 -2.09 -5.41 -6.09
C GLN A 53 -1.14 -4.21 -6.16
N ARG A 54 -1.35 -3.27 -7.10
CA ARG A 54 -0.48 -2.08 -7.25
C ARG A 54 -0.23 -1.32 -5.95
N GLY A 55 -1.24 -1.18 -5.10
CA GLY A 55 -1.10 -0.46 -3.83
C GLY A 55 -0.17 -1.19 -2.86
N LEU A 56 -0.30 -2.51 -2.79
CA LEU A 56 0.56 -3.37 -1.99
C LEU A 56 1.99 -3.35 -2.52
N VAL A 57 2.17 -3.50 -3.83
CA VAL A 57 3.50 -3.50 -4.48
C VAL A 57 4.20 -2.16 -4.29
N LEU A 58 3.51 -1.04 -4.48
CA LEU A 58 4.08 0.29 -4.28
C LEU A 58 4.41 0.53 -2.80
N GLY A 59 3.53 0.15 -1.88
CA GLY A 59 3.76 0.29 -0.44
C GLY A 59 4.99 -0.49 0.02
N TRP A 60 5.01 -1.80 -0.21
CA TRP A 60 6.15 -2.64 0.15
C TRP A 60 7.42 -2.27 -0.60
N GLY A 61 7.32 -2.05 -1.91
CA GLY A 61 8.46 -1.67 -2.73
C GLY A 61 9.12 -0.37 -2.25
N SER A 62 8.34 0.63 -1.86
CA SER A 62 8.86 1.87 -1.29
C SER A 62 9.60 1.67 0.04
N GLY A 63 9.05 0.83 0.94
CA GLY A 63 9.68 0.51 2.22
C GLY A 63 10.99 -0.26 2.04
N VAL A 64 11.01 -1.26 1.16
CA VAL A 64 12.22 -2.03 0.84
C VAL A 64 13.28 -1.15 0.18
N ALA A 65 12.88 -0.30 -0.78
CA ALA A 65 13.80 0.62 -1.44
C ALA A 65 14.40 1.62 -0.45
N PHE A 66 13.58 2.21 0.42
CA PHE A 66 14.05 3.12 1.47
C PHE A 66 15.01 2.43 2.43
N LEU A 67 14.67 1.23 2.90
CA LEU A 67 15.54 0.45 3.78
C LEU A 67 16.88 0.12 3.11
N GLY A 68 16.84 -0.29 1.83
CA GLY A 68 18.04 -0.56 1.04
C GLY A 68 18.92 0.67 0.87
N LEU A 69 18.34 1.86 0.65
CA LEU A 69 19.10 3.12 0.60
C LEU A 69 19.78 3.44 1.94
N VAL A 70 19.08 3.28 3.06
CA VAL A 70 19.64 3.50 4.40
C VAL A 70 20.82 2.56 4.65
N TYR A 71 20.64 1.27 4.41
CA TYR A 71 21.73 0.31 4.59
C TYR A 71 22.89 0.55 3.62
N GLY A 72 22.62 0.88 2.36
CA GLY A 72 23.65 1.22 1.37
C GLY A 72 24.50 2.41 1.81
N ALA A 73 23.87 3.47 2.32
CA ALA A 73 24.57 4.65 2.84
C ALA A 73 25.44 4.31 4.06
N LEU A 74 24.93 3.50 4.99
CA LEU A 74 25.68 3.04 6.18
C LEU A 74 26.90 2.20 5.78
N THR A 75 26.75 1.30 4.81
CA THR A 75 27.87 0.47 4.33
C THR A 75 28.89 1.32 3.55
N SER A 76 28.45 2.35 2.81
CA SER A 76 29.37 3.23 2.09
C SER A 76 30.20 4.16 2.99
N THR A 77 29.78 4.33 4.26
CA THR A 77 30.46 5.19 5.24
C THR A 77 31.39 4.41 6.18
N MET A 78 31.40 3.07 6.11
CA MET A 78 32.33 2.18 6.81
C MET A 78 33.47 1.76 5.86
#